data_AF-A0A495KZY4-F1
#
_entry.id   AF-A0A495KZY4-F1
#
_cell.length_a   1.000
_cell.length_b   1.000
_cell.length_c   1.000
_cell.angle_alpha   90.00
_cell.angle_beta   90.00
_cell.angle_gamma   90.00
#
_symmetry.space_group_name_H-M   'P 1'
#
loop_
_entity.id
_entity.type
_entity.pdbx_description
1 polymer ?
#
loop_
_entity_poly.entity_id
_entity_poly.type
_entity_poly.pdbx_seq_one_letter_code
_entity_poly.pdbx_strand_id
1 'polypeptide(L)'
;MLFSIPGTGWLLIAAVATVVFMVGMRALVIGATSGDGVPGTWKEQGRQGMRAFYVVTPAFAAIVLGASVLRSDPPSTILFLYSTSFVAIPVALLPVRGRMVRLHIARQEDPDVAPRSDWVVTLWLVFVLGTACLGSTAALLVSMRGA
;
A
#
# COMPACT_ATOMS: atom_id res chain seq x y z
N MET A 1 -14.73 -21.81 2.54
CA MET A 1 -14.44 -21.20 1.22
C MET A 1 -14.06 -19.75 1.46
N LEU A 2 -12.90 -19.28 1.01
CA LEU A 2 -12.39 -17.92 1.36
C LEU A 2 -13.33 -16.79 0.90
N PHE A 3 -14.17 -17.07 -0.11
CA PHE A 3 -15.19 -16.16 -0.66
C PHE A 3 -16.62 -16.45 -0.19
N SER A 4 -16.84 -17.29 0.84
CA SER A 4 -18.18 -17.49 1.42
C SER A 4 -18.63 -16.32 2.31
N ILE A 5 -17.80 -15.29 2.44
CA ILE A 5 -18.13 -14.06 3.15
C ILE A 5 -19.18 -13.29 2.32
N PRO A 6 -20.30 -12.86 2.92
CA PRO A 6 -21.28 -12.03 2.24
C PRO A 6 -20.66 -10.77 1.62
N GLY A 7 -21.25 -10.25 0.54
CA GLY A 7 -20.75 -9.03 -0.13
C GLY A 7 -20.57 -7.84 0.82
N THR A 8 -21.46 -7.68 1.80
CA THR A 8 -21.34 -6.67 2.88
C THR A 8 -20.11 -6.88 3.76
N GLY A 9 -19.71 -8.12 4.02
CA GLY A 9 -18.47 -8.43 4.74
C GLY A 9 -17.23 -8.03 3.95
N TRP A 10 -17.21 -8.25 2.63
CA TRP A 10 -16.11 -7.78 1.77
C TRP A 10 -16.02 -6.25 1.66
N LEU A 11 -17.16 -5.55 1.67
CA LEU A 11 -17.18 -4.08 1.71
C LEU A 11 -16.55 -3.56 3.01
N LEU A 12 -16.84 -4.20 4.15
CA LEU A 12 -16.22 -3.88 5.43
C LEU A 12 -14.71 -4.13 5.42
N ILE A 13 -14.28 -5.28 4.90
CA ILE A 13 -12.85 -5.60 4.76
C ILE A 13 -12.14 -4.56 3.88
N ALA A 14 -12.75 -4.19 2.75
CA ALA A 14 -12.19 -3.17 1.88
C ALA A 14 -12.11 -1.80 2.56
N ALA A 15 -13.15 -1.38 3.29
CA ALA A 15 -13.12 -0.14 4.06
C ALA A 15 -12.02 -0.14 5.13
N VAL A 16 -11.86 -1.25 5.86
CA VAL A 16 -10.78 -1.42 6.84
C VAL A 16 -9.40 -1.38 6.16
N ALA A 17 -9.24 -2.04 5.00
CA ALA A 17 -8.01 -2.01 4.23
C ALA A 17 -7.67 -0.58 3.76
N THR A 18 -8.66 0.22 3.36
CA THR A 18 -8.47 1.64 3.04
C THR A 18 -7.94 2.40 4.27
N VAL A 19 -8.52 2.19 5.45
CA VAL A 19 -8.07 2.84 6.69
C VAL A 19 -6.63 2.42 7.02
N VAL A 20 -6.32 1.13 6.93
CA VAL A 20 -4.95 0.60 7.15
C VAL A 20 -3.96 1.23 6.18
N PHE A 21 -4.31 1.33 4.90
CA PHE A 21 -3.50 2.00 3.90
C PHE A 21 -3.27 3.47 4.26
N MET A 22 -4.33 4.21 4.60
CA MET A 22 -4.23 5.62 4.95
C MET A 22 -3.35 5.86 6.18
N VAL A 23 -3.53 5.05 7.23
CA VAL A 23 -2.72 5.14 8.46
C VAL A 23 -1.27 4.73 8.17
N GLY A 24 -1.04 3.68 7.40
CA GLY A 24 0.29 3.22 7.02
C GLY A 24 1.04 4.27 6.18
N MET A 25 0.38 4.87 5.20
CA MET A 25 0.95 5.95 4.38
C MET A 25 1.23 7.20 5.22
N ARG A 26 0.36 7.56 6.16
CA ARG A 26 0.62 8.65 7.11
C ARG A 26 1.88 8.38 7.92
N ALA A 27 2.03 7.16 8.45
CA ALA A 27 3.20 6.76 9.21
C ALA A 27 4.48 6.74 8.36
N LEU A 28 4.37 6.43 7.06
CA LEU A 28 5.49 6.55 6.12
C LEU A 28 5.92 8.01 5.92
N VAL A 29 4.98 8.91 5.65
CA VAL A 29 5.27 10.32 5.39
C VAL A 29 5.80 11.03 6.64
N ILE A 30 5.15 10.83 7.80
CA ILE A 30 5.63 11.42 9.06
C ILE A 30 7.00 10.83 9.42
N GLY A 31 7.16 9.51 9.32
CA GLY A 31 8.44 8.85 9.59
C GLY A 31 9.58 9.32 8.69
N ALA A 32 9.30 9.62 7.42
CA ALA A 32 10.29 10.12 6.48
C ALA A 32 10.67 11.59 6.71
N THR A 33 9.77 12.40 7.27
CA THR A 33 9.97 13.84 7.49
C THR A 33 10.46 14.19 8.90
N SER A 34 10.52 13.21 9.81
CA SER A 34 10.93 13.40 11.21
C SER A 34 12.42 13.07 11.48
N GLY A 35 13.18 12.66 10.46
CA GLY A 35 14.62 12.39 10.61
C GLY A 35 15.45 13.67 10.70
N ASP A 36 16.51 13.64 11.52
CA ASP A 36 17.50 14.70 11.56
C ASP A 36 18.17 14.85 10.18
N GLY A 37 18.33 16.09 9.70
CA GLY A 37 18.91 16.40 8.38
C GLY A 37 17.92 16.51 7.22
N VAL A 38 16.61 16.29 7.42
CA VAL A 38 15.62 16.44 6.34
C VAL A 38 15.37 17.92 6.00
N PRO A 39 15.53 18.35 4.73
CA PRO A 39 15.29 19.73 4.32
C PRO A 39 13.86 20.21 4.63
N GLY A 40 13.71 21.48 5.03
CA GLY A 40 12.40 22.07 5.33
C GLY A 40 11.41 22.02 4.16
N THR A 41 11.91 22.07 2.93
CA THR A 41 11.09 21.94 1.70
C THR A 41 10.41 20.57 1.58
N TRP A 42 11.02 19.50 2.10
CA TRP A 42 10.45 18.16 2.08
C TRP A 42 9.32 18.00 3.09
N LYS A 43 9.40 18.69 4.23
CA LYS A 43 8.31 18.73 5.21
C LYS A 43 7.07 19.38 4.60
N GLU A 44 7.23 20.48 3.87
CA GLU A 44 6.11 21.18 3.23
C GLU A 44 5.53 20.37 2.06
N GLN A 45 6.38 19.78 1.21
CA GLN A 45 5.94 18.94 0.09
C GLN A 45 5.27 17.65 0.58
N GLY A 46 5.79 17.01 1.62
CA GLY A 46 5.16 15.87 2.28
C GLY A 46 3.80 16.23 2.88
N ARG A 47 3.67 17.43 3.46
CA ARG A 47 2.40 17.92 4.02
C ARG A 47 1.34 18.19 2.93
N GLN A 48 1.74 18.79 1.80
CA GLN A 48 0.84 19.01 0.67
C GLN A 48 0.42 17.69 0.01
N GLY A 49 1.37 16.80 -0.24
CA GLY A 49 1.09 15.46 -0.77
C GLY A 49 0.16 14.67 0.15
N MET A 50 0.34 14.78 1.46
CA MET A 50 -0.53 14.12 2.44
C MET A 50 -1.95 14.69 2.44
N ARG A 51 -2.13 16.01 2.27
CA ARG A 51 -3.47 16.60 2.09
C ARG A 51 -4.16 16.06 0.84
N ALA A 52 -3.46 16.05 -0.29
CA ALA A 52 -4.01 15.49 -1.53
C ALA A 52 -4.38 14.02 -1.36
N PHE A 53 -3.50 13.23 -0.74
CA PHE A 53 -3.73 11.82 -0.42
C PHE A 53 -5.00 11.62 0.43
N TYR A 54 -5.19 12.42 1.48
CA TYR A 54 -6.38 12.36 2.35
C TYR A 54 -7.70 12.73 1.64
N VAL A 55 -7.65 13.37 0.47
CA VAL A 55 -8.83 13.66 -0.34
C VAL A 55 -9.02 12.61 -1.43
N VAL A 56 -7.95 12.29 -2.15
CA VAL A 56 -7.99 11.39 -3.31
C VAL A 56 -8.25 9.94 -2.90
N THR A 57 -7.62 9.44 -1.84
CA THR A 57 -7.79 8.05 -1.39
C THR A 57 -9.23 7.73 -0.99
N PRO A 58 -9.92 8.52 -0.14
CA PRO A 58 -11.32 8.24 0.17
C PRO A 58 -12.25 8.45 -1.03
N ALA A 59 -11.98 9.41 -1.91
CA ALA A 59 -12.74 9.55 -3.16
C ALA A 59 -12.60 8.31 -4.05
N PHE A 60 -11.38 7.81 -4.22
CA PHE A 60 -11.11 6.57 -4.96
C PHE A 60 -11.79 5.36 -4.31
N ALA A 61 -11.69 5.21 -2.98
CA ALA A 61 -12.35 4.15 -2.25
C ALA A 61 -13.89 4.21 -2.43
N ALA A 62 -14.49 5.40 -2.35
CA ALA A 62 -15.92 5.59 -2.58
C ALA A 62 -16.34 5.17 -4.00
N ILE A 63 -15.54 5.49 -5.02
CA ILE A 63 -15.79 5.07 -6.40
C ILE A 63 -15.70 3.55 -6.54
N VAL A 64 -14.65 2.92 -6.01
CA VAL A 64 -14.44 1.46 -6.10
C VAL A 64 -15.54 0.70 -5.36
N LEU A 65 -15.86 1.12 -4.13
CA LEU A 65 -16.92 0.50 -3.32
C LEU A 65 -18.30 0.73 -3.96
N GLY A 66 -18.58 1.93 -4.43
CA GLY A 66 -19.84 2.27 -5.11
C GLY A 66 -20.03 1.45 -6.39
N ALA A 67 -19.01 1.38 -7.25
CA ALA A 67 -19.03 0.57 -8.47
C ALA A 67 -19.20 -0.92 -8.17
N SER A 68 -18.68 -1.40 -7.03
CA SER A 68 -18.84 -2.79 -6.59
C SER A 68 -20.27 -3.11 -6.15
N VAL A 69 -21.03 -2.15 -5.64
CA VAL A 69 -22.45 -2.32 -5.29
C VAL A 69 -23.36 -2.30 -6.52
N LEU A 70 -22.98 -1.55 -7.55
CA LEU A 70 -23.72 -1.45 -8.81
C LEU A 70 -23.55 -2.68 -9.71
N ARG A 71 -22.61 -3.58 -9.40
CA ARG A 71 -22.33 -4.78 -10.21
C ARG A 71 -23.25 -5.93 -9.84
N SER A 72 -23.72 -6.63 -10.87
CA SER A 72 -24.54 -7.85 -10.73
C SER A 72 -23.72 -9.07 -10.29
N ASP A 73 -22.40 -9.08 -10.55
CA ASP A 73 -21.49 -10.14 -10.16
C ASP A 73 -21.04 -10.02 -8.71
N PRO A 74 -20.72 -11.15 -8.03
CA PRO A 74 -20.25 -11.12 -6.65
C PRO A 74 -18.97 -10.26 -6.54
N PRO A 75 -19.00 -9.16 -5.75
CA PRO A 75 -17.91 -8.18 -5.71
C PRO A 75 -16.68 -8.70 -4.94
N SER A 76 -16.78 -9.90 -4.36
CA SER A 76 -15.82 -10.49 -3.44
C SER A 76 -14.40 -10.61 -4.02
N THR A 77 -14.27 -10.96 -5.30
CA THR A 77 -12.97 -11.09 -5.98
C THR A 77 -12.24 -9.76 -6.10
N ILE A 78 -12.96 -8.71 -6.51
CA ILE A 78 -12.39 -7.37 -6.71
C ILE A 78 -12.08 -6.73 -5.37
N LEU A 79 -12.99 -6.84 -4.41
CA LEU A 79 -12.79 -6.34 -3.06
C LEU A 79 -11.65 -7.06 -2.35
N PHE A 80 -11.44 -8.35 -2.61
CA PHE A 80 -10.28 -9.09 -2.12
C PHE A 80 -8.95 -8.57 -2.70
N LEU A 81 -8.87 -8.42 -4.03
CA LEU A 81 -7.66 -7.89 -4.68
C LEU A 81 -7.37 -6.47 -4.22
N TYR A 82 -8.39 -5.61 -4.18
CA TYR A 82 -8.31 -4.25 -3.66
C TYR A 82 -7.74 -4.25 -2.24
N SER A 83 -8.32 -5.03 -1.33
CA SER A 83 -7.91 -5.08 0.08
C SER A 83 -6.48 -5.58 0.22
N THR A 84 -6.13 -6.64 -0.50
CA THR A 84 -4.79 -7.22 -0.46
C THR A 84 -3.74 -6.22 -0.97
N SER A 85 -4.01 -5.51 -2.06
CA SER A 85 -3.11 -4.46 -2.57
C SER A 85 -2.95 -3.31 -1.58
N PHE A 86 -4.05 -2.81 -1.01
CA PHE A 86 -4.03 -1.69 -0.07
C PHE A 86 -3.31 -2.02 1.24
N VAL A 87 -3.33 -3.28 1.67
CA VAL A 87 -2.56 -3.73 2.84
C VAL A 87 -1.11 -4.06 2.47
N ALA A 88 -0.84 -4.64 1.30
CA ALA A 88 0.51 -5.05 0.91
C ALA A 88 1.46 -3.86 0.77
N ILE A 89 1.00 -2.72 0.26
CA ILE A 89 1.84 -1.52 0.08
C ILE A 89 2.45 -1.03 1.40
N PRO A 90 1.68 -0.69 2.45
CA PRO A 90 2.26 -0.22 3.71
C PRO A 90 3.08 -1.31 4.40
N VAL A 91 2.69 -2.59 4.30
CA VAL A 91 3.47 -3.71 4.86
C VAL A 91 4.83 -3.84 4.17
N ALA A 92 4.89 -3.64 2.85
CA ALA A 92 6.13 -3.67 2.09
C ALA A 92 7.04 -2.48 2.44
N LEU A 93 6.48 -1.28 2.61
CA LEU A 93 7.24 -0.04 2.73
C LEU A 93 7.64 0.32 4.17
N LEU A 94 6.76 0.09 5.16
CA LEU A 94 6.99 0.56 6.54
C LEU A 94 8.29 0.05 7.17
N PRO A 95 8.67 -1.24 7.05
CA PRO A 95 9.89 -1.76 7.67
C PRO A 95 11.17 -1.20 7.06
N VAL A 96 11.15 -0.88 5.76
CA VAL A 96 12.34 -0.45 5.00
C VAL A 96 12.45 1.06 4.85
N ARG A 97 11.42 1.82 5.27
CA ARG A 97 11.35 3.29 5.10
C ARG A 97 12.60 4.02 5.58
N GLY A 98 13.12 3.65 6.75
CA GLY A 98 14.28 4.34 7.35
C GLY A 98 15.58 4.07 6.60
N ARG A 99 15.70 2.92 5.91
CA ARG A 99 16.83 2.65 5.02
C ARG A 99 16.69 3.44 3.72
N MET A 100 15.50 3.47 3.13
CA MET A 100 15.22 4.24 1.92
C MET A 100 15.49 5.74 2.10
N VAL A 101 15.03 6.33 3.21
CA VAL A 101 15.25 7.76 3.50
C VAL A 101 16.73 8.06 3.69
N ARG A 102 17.47 7.22 4.43
CA ARG A 102 18.93 7.40 4.61
C ARG A 102 19.69 7.30 3.29
N LEU A 103 19.35 6.33 2.43
CA LEU A 103 19.94 6.22 1.09
C LEU A 103 19.64 7.45 0.23
N HIS A 104 18.43 7.99 0.36
CA HIS A 104 18.04 9.16 -0.41
C HIS A 104 18.78 10.43 0.07
N ILE A 105 18.93 10.61 1.38
CA ILE A 105 19.72 11.72 1.96
C ILE A 105 21.20 11.60 1.55
N ALA A 106 21.81 10.42 1.71
CA ALA A 106 23.21 10.20 1.31
C ALA A 106 23.46 10.52 -0.17
N ARG A 107 22.48 10.22 -1.05
CA ARG A 107 22.55 10.56 -2.48
C ARG A 107 22.41 12.05 -2.77
N GLN A 108 21.76 12.81 -1.89
CA GLN A 108 21.71 14.27 -2.04
C GLN A 108 22.99 14.94 -1.56
N GLU A 109 23.63 14.40 -0.53
CA GLU A 109 24.91 14.91 -0.03
C GLU A 109 26.06 14.64 -1.01
N ASP A 110 26.06 13.49 -1.70
CA ASP A 110 27.08 13.13 -2.69
C ASP A 110 26.45 12.61 -4.00
N PRO A 111 26.14 13.51 -4.96
CA PRO A 111 25.42 13.15 -6.18
C PRO A 111 26.27 12.38 -7.20
N ASP A 112 27.60 12.40 -7.06
CA ASP A 112 28.53 11.75 -7.99
C ASP A 112 28.75 10.26 -7.66
N VAL A 113 28.26 9.79 -6.52
CA VAL A 113 28.36 8.37 -6.12
C VAL A 113 27.26 7.54 -6.81
N ALA A 114 27.69 6.47 -7.47
CA ALA A 114 26.78 5.55 -8.16
C ALA A 114 25.70 5.00 -7.20
N PRO A 115 24.45 4.85 -7.64
CA PRO A 115 23.36 4.39 -6.78
C PRO A 115 23.66 3.01 -6.20
N ARG A 116 23.94 2.93 -4.90
CA ARG A 116 24.13 1.66 -4.21
C ARG A 116 22.77 1.03 -3.95
N SER A 117 22.44 -0.02 -4.70
CA SER A 117 21.24 -0.82 -4.47
C SER A 117 21.34 -1.53 -3.12
N ASP A 118 20.40 -1.26 -2.20
CA ASP A 118 20.32 -1.98 -0.94
C ASP A 118 19.58 -3.30 -1.18
N TRP A 119 20.35 -4.37 -1.28
CA TRP A 119 19.84 -5.72 -1.53
C TRP A 119 18.83 -6.16 -0.47
N VAL A 120 18.94 -5.69 0.77
CA VAL A 120 18.00 -6.04 1.86
C VAL A 120 16.64 -5.43 1.58
N VAL A 121 16.62 -4.17 1.14
CA VAL A 121 15.38 -3.47 0.77
C VAL A 121 14.75 -4.15 -0.44
N THR A 122 15.55 -4.45 -1.46
CA THR A 122 15.08 -5.15 -2.67
C THR A 122 14.51 -6.53 -2.34
N LEU A 123 15.23 -7.34 -1.56
CA LEU A 123 14.79 -8.69 -1.17
C LEU A 123 13.51 -8.64 -0.34
N TRP A 124 13.39 -7.69 0.60
CA TRP A 124 12.18 -7.50 1.40
C TRP A 124 10.97 -7.12 0.53
N LEU A 125 11.12 -6.15 -0.37
CA LEU A 125 10.04 -5.74 -1.26
C LEU A 125 9.61 -6.87 -2.19
N VAL A 126 10.57 -7.57 -2.80
CA VAL A 126 10.29 -8.72 -3.67
C VAL A 126 9.59 -9.83 -2.89
N PHE A 127 10.04 -10.11 -1.67
CA PHE A 127 9.42 -11.12 -0.82
C PHE A 127 7.98 -10.74 -0.47
N VAL A 128 7.74 -9.55 0.11
CA VAL A 128 6.39 -9.15 0.54
C VAL A 128 5.41 -9.04 -0.65
N LEU A 129 5.82 -8.36 -1.72
CA LEU A 129 4.96 -8.19 -2.89
C LEU A 129 4.78 -9.51 -3.65
N GLY A 130 5.82 -10.33 -3.72
CA GLY A 130 5.77 -11.68 -4.28
C GLY A 130 4.82 -12.58 -3.51
N THR A 131 4.89 -12.60 -2.17
CA THR A 131 3.95 -13.34 -1.32
C THR A 131 2.52 -12.82 -1.47
N ALA A 132 2.30 -11.51 -1.54
CA ALA A 132 0.97 -10.96 -1.76
C ALA A 132 0.40 -11.36 -3.13
N CYS A 133 1.22 -11.31 -4.18
CA CYS A 133 0.83 -11.69 -5.54
C CYS A 133 0.54 -13.19 -5.67
N LEU A 134 1.46 -14.03 -5.19
CA LEU A 134 1.31 -15.49 -5.21
C LEU A 134 0.15 -15.93 -4.31
N GLY A 135 0.01 -15.35 -3.13
CA GLY A 135 -1.08 -15.63 -2.20
C GLY A 135 -2.44 -15.26 -2.79
N SER A 136 -2.53 -14.09 -3.44
CA SER A 136 -3.75 -13.68 -4.16
C SER A 136 -4.08 -14.64 -5.30
N THR A 137 -3.08 -14.99 -6.11
CA THR A 137 -3.24 -15.90 -7.25
C THR A 137 -3.67 -17.30 -6.78
N ALA A 138 -3.04 -17.83 -5.74
CA ALA A 138 -3.41 -19.11 -5.15
C ALA A 138 -4.84 -19.09 -4.58
N ALA A 139 -5.22 -18.02 -3.87
CA ALA A 139 -6.58 -17.85 -3.34
C ALA A 139 -7.62 -17.86 -4.47
N LEU A 140 -7.35 -17.17 -5.59
CA LEU A 140 -8.23 -17.14 -6.76
C LEU A 140 -8.32 -18.50 -7.46
N LEU A 141 -7.19 -19.21 -7.61
CA LEU A 141 -7.19 -20.55 -8.23
C LEU A 141 -7.97 -21.56 -7.38
N VAL A 142 -7.83 -21.51 -6.06
CA VAL A 142 -8.59 -22.38 -5.15
C VAL A 142 -10.08 -22.06 -5.22
N SER A 143 -10.46 -20.78 -5.32
CA SER A 143 -11.89 -20.43 -5.44
C SER A 143 -12.52 -20.83 -6.76
N MET A 144 -11.75 -20.83 -7.85
CA MET A 144 -12.24 -21.30 -9.16
C MET A 144 -12.37 -22.82 -9.24
N ARG A 145 -11.55 -23.58 -8.49
CA ARG A 145 -11.59 -25.05 -8.47
C ARG A 145 -12.58 -25.65 -7.47
N GLY A 146 -13.05 -24.85 -6.52
CA GLY A 146 -14.02 -25.26 -5.50
C GLY A 146 -15.47 -24.85 -5.77
N ALA A 147 -15.75 -24.31 -6.95
CA ALA A 147 -17.09 -24.05 -7.50
C ALA A 147 -17.47 -25.17 -8.47
#